data_AF-A0A7S2VYZ4-F1
#
_entry.id   AF-A0A7S2VYZ4-F1
#
_cell.length_a   1.000
_cell.length_b   1.000
_cell.length_c   1.000
_cell.angle_alpha   90.00
_cell.angle_beta   90.00
_cell.angle_gamma   90.00
#
_symmetry.space_group_name_H-M   'P 1'
#
loop_
_entity.id
_entity.type
_entity.pdbx_description
1 polymer ?
#
loop_
_entity_poly.entity_id
_entity_poly.type
_entity_poly.pdbx_seq_one_letter_code
_entity_poly.pdbx_strand_id
1 'polypeptide(L)'
;EAEAKALAKAKAAEAKQRGILVARLEREAAIRAKVAARQAKIEARETAIREARRPNKPQEVENVLAEKYGAMDIGERAYNILIDLGIIVSSPDPDSPDYDDSQDNEYTN
;
A
#
# COMPACT_ATOMS: atom_id res chain seq x y z
N GLU A 1 34.17 -2.21 45.38
CA GLU A 1 34.45 -2.10 43.91
C GLU A 1 33.72 -3.14 43.05
N ALA A 2 33.73 -4.42 43.41
CA ALA A 2 33.10 -5.49 42.60
C ALA A 2 31.57 -5.32 42.41
N GLU A 3 30.83 -4.94 43.46
CA GLU A 3 29.37 -4.71 43.37
C GLU A 3 29.00 -3.54 42.45
N ALA A 4 29.74 -2.44 42.50
CA ALA A 4 29.51 -1.29 41.63
C ALA A 4 29.70 -1.66 40.15
N LYS A 5 30.70 -2.51 39.85
CA LYS A 5 30.96 -3.02 38.50
C LYS A 5 29.89 -4.01 38.03
N ALA A 6 29.38 -4.85 38.93
CA ALA A 6 28.26 -5.76 38.64
C ALA A 6 26.96 -5.00 38.36
N LEU A 7 26.64 -3.98 39.16
CA LEU A 7 25.47 -3.13 38.97
C LEU A 7 25.53 -2.34 37.65
N ALA A 8 26.71 -1.79 37.31
CA ALA A 8 26.90 -1.10 36.03
C ALA A 8 26.72 -2.05 34.83
N LYS A 9 27.22 -3.29 34.91
CA LYS A 9 27.04 -4.30 33.87
C LYS A 9 25.57 -4.72 33.72
N ALA A 10 24.84 -4.88 34.82
CA ALA A 10 23.40 -5.20 34.80
C ALA A 10 22.58 -4.08 34.16
N LYS A 11 22.82 -2.82 34.53
CA LYS A 11 22.15 -1.65 33.90
C LYS A 11 22.47 -1.53 32.41
N ALA A 12 23.71 -1.80 32.01
CA ALA A 12 24.09 -1.80 30.60
C ALA A 12 23.41 -2.93 29.80
N ALA A 13 23.24 -4.11 30.39
CA ALA A 13 22.52 -5.22 29.78
C ALA A 13 21.02 -4.91 29.63
N GLU A 14 20.41 -4.32 30.67
CA GLU A 14 19.01 -3.89 30.63
C GLU A 14 18.79 -2.80 29.58
N ALA A 15 19.66 -1.80 29.50
CA ALA A 15 19.59 -0.74 28.48
C ALA A 15 19.69 -1.31 27.05
N LYS A 16 20.55 -2.30 26.83
CA LYS A 16 20.63 -3.02 25.54
C LYS A 16 19.35 -3.78 25.23
N GLN A 17 18.80 -4.52 26.18
CA GLN A 17 17.54 -5.26 25.99
C GLN A 17 16.38 -4.31 25.70
N ARG A 18 16.28 -3.19 26.43
CA ARG A 18 15.29 -2.14 26.16
C ARG A 18 15.45 -1.57 24.74
N GLY A 19 16.67 -1.27 24.31
CA GLY A 19 16.94 -0.78 22.95
C GLY A 19 16.50 -1.76 21.86
N ILE A 20 16.76 -3.06 22.05
CA ILE A 20 16.33 -4.11 21.11
C ILE A 20 14.80 -4.22 21.06
N LEU A 21 14.13 -4.18 22.21
CA LEU A 21 12.67 -4.24 22.28
C LEU A 21 12.02 -3.02 21.63
N VAL A 22 12.55 -1.82 21.86
CA VAL A 22 12.05 -0.59 21.22
C VAL A 22 12.21 -0.68 19.70
N ALA A 23 13.41 -1.05 19.20
CA ALA A 23 13.64 -1.19 17.76
C ALA A 23 12.72 -2.23 17.11
N ARG A 24 12.43 -3.35 17.82
CA ARG A 24 11.48 -4.36 17.35
C ARG A 24 10.05 -3.82 17.29
N LEU A 25 9.60 -3.12 18.33
CA LEU A 25 8.27 -2.51 18.38
C LEU A 25 8.09 -1.46 17.29
N GLU A 26 9.10 -0.62 17.04
CA GLU A 26 9.09 0.36 15.95
C GLU A 26 8.99 -0.31 14.58
N ARG A 27 9.76 -1.38 14.34
CA ARG A 27 9.69 -2.15 13.09
C ARG A 27 8.32 -2.81 12.91
N GLU A 28 7.77 -3.42 13.96
CA GLU A 28 6.43 -4.03 13.92
C GLU A 28 5.33 -2.98 13.72
N ALA A 29 5.49 -1.77 14.28
CA ALA A 29 4.57 -0.66 14.05
C ALA A 29 4.64 -0.17 12.59
N ALA A 30 5.85 -0.03 12.03
CA ALA A 30 6.05 0.36 10.64
C ALA A 30 5.46 -0.67 9.65
N ILE A 31 5.66 -1.97 9.91
CA ILE A 31 5.05 -3.04 9.10
C ILE A 31 3.53 -2.98 9.20
N ARG A 32 2.97 -2.86 10.41
CA ARG A 32 1.52 -2.75 10.59
C ARG A 32 0.94 -1.52 9.88
N ALA A 33 1.61 -0.38 9.95
CA ALA A 33 1.19 0.83 9.24
C ALA A 33 1.19 0.62 7.72
N LYS A 34 2.23 -0.02 7.15
CA LYS A 34 2.29 -0.35 5.72
C LYS A 34 1.18 -1.30 5.30
N VAL A 35 0.91 -2.34 6.08
CA VAL A 35 -0.16 -3.31 5.80
C VAL A 35 -1.53 -2.65 5.88
N ALA A 36 -1.79 -1.85 6.91
CA ALA A 36 -3.05 -1.12 7.06
C ALA A 36 -3.27 -0.13 5.90
N ALA A 37 -2.23 0.60 5.48
CA ALA A 37 -2.30 1.51 4.34
C ALA A 37 -2.58 0.75 3.02
N ARG A 38 -1.95 -0.41 2.80
CA ARG A 38 -2.21 -1.27 1.64
C ARG A 38 -3.65 -1.77 1.65
N GLN A 39 -4.14 -2.23 2.79
CA GLN A 39 -5.51 -2.73 2.93
C GLN A 39 -6.55 -1.63 2.67
N ALA A 40 -6.36 -0.44 3.24
CA ALA A 40 -7.23 0.71 2.98
C ALA A 40 -7.27 1.10 1.50
N LYS A 41 -6.13 1.03 0.79
CA LYS A 41 -6.06 1.27 -0.66
C LYS A 41 -6.85 0.22 -1.45
N ILE A 42 -6.76 -1.05 -1.07
CA ILE A 42 -7.50 -2.14 -1.71
C ILE A 42 -9.01 -1.93 -1.51
N GLU A 43 -9.44 -1.68 -0.28
CA GLU A 43 -10.86 -1.46 0.04
C GLU A 43 -11.44 -0.25 -0.69
N ALA A 44 -10.74 0.89 -0.68
CA ALA A 44 -11.17 2.08 -1.40
C ALA A 44 -11.29 1.83 -2.90
N ARG A 45 -10.35 1.08 -3.49
CA ARG A 45 -10.38 0.71 -4.90
C ARG A 45 -11.56 -0.23 -5.20
N GLU A 46 -11.81 -1.22 -4.36
CA GLU A 46 -12.95 -2.13 -4.54
C GLU A 46 -14.29 -1.40 -4.46
N THR A 47 -14.42 -0.44 -3.54
CA THR A 47 -15.61 0.43 -3.46
C THR A 47 -15.77 1.24 -4.74
N ALA A 48 -14.70 1.87 -5.24
CA ALA A 48 -14.75 2.65 -6.48
C ALA A 48 -15.15 1.79 -7.70
N ILE A 49 -14.58 0.60 -7.85
CA ILE A 49 -14.94 -0.34 -8.92
C ILE A 49 -16.41 -0.75 -8.81
N ARG A 50 -16.89 -1.03 -7.59
CA ARG A 50 -18.29 -1.40 -7.36
C ARG A 50 -19.24 -0.28 -7.77
N GLU A 51 -18.91 0.97 -7.46
CA GLU A 51 -19.69 2.12 -7.88
C GLU A 51 -19.62 2.34 -9.39
N ALA A 52 -18.43 2.22 -9.99
CA ALA A 52 -18.24 2.34 -11.44
C ALA A 52 -19.03 1.29 -12.23
N ARG A 53 -19.17 0.07 -11.70
CA ARG A 53 -19.95 -1.02 -12.31
C ARG A 53 -21.45 -0.93 -12.02
N ARG A 54 -21.90 0.01 -11.18
CA ARG A 54 -23.32 0.15 -10.86
C ARG A 54 -24.13 0.44 -12.14
N PRO A 55 -25.21 -0.33 -12.40
CA PRO A 55 -26.11 -0.04 -13.51
C PRO A 55 -26.93 1.22 -13.21
N ASN A 56 -27.34 1.93 -14.26
CA ASN A 56 -28.23 3.10 -14.19
C ASN A 56 -27.75 4.16 -13.19
N LYS A 57 -26.60 4.78 -13.47
CA LYS A 57 -26.11 5.87 -12.62
C LYS A 57 -27.01 7.10 -12.79
N PRO A 58 -27.06 7.99 -11.78
CA PRO A 58 -27.74 9.27 -11.93
C PRO A 58 -27.18 10.06 -13.13
N GLN A 59 -28.05 10.79 -13.83
CA GLN A 59 -27.67 11.54 -15.04
C GLN A 59 -26.51 12.51 -14.80
N GLU A 60 -26.44 13.13 -13.62
CA GLU A 60 -25.34 14.02 -13.23
C GLU A 60 -23.99 13.30 -13.25
N VAL A 61 -23.94 12.05 -12.77
CA VAL A 61 -22.74 11.22 -12.77
C VAL A 61 -22.38 10.82 -14.20
N GLU A 62 -23.37 10.41 -15.01
CA GLU A 62 -23.14 10.07 -16.42
C GLU A 62 -22.59 11.28 -17.20
N ASN A 63 -23.06 12.51 -16.93
CA ASN A 63 -22.56 13.72 -17.57
C ASN A 63 -21.09 13.98 -17.21
N VAL A 64 -20.72 13.85 -15.94
CA VAL A 64 -19.32 14.01 -15.49
C VAL A 64 -18.41 12.95 -16.12
N LEU A 65 -18.86 11.70 -16.19
CA LEU A 65 -18.11 10.64 -16.85
C LEU A 65 -17.96 10.91 -18.35
N ALA A 66 -19.04 11.37 -19.01
CA ALA A 66 -19.00 11.73 -20.43
C ALA A 66 -18.04 12.89 -20.70
N GLU A 67 -17.97 13.90 -19.83
CA GLU A 67 -17.01 14.99 -19.93
C GLU A 67 -15.56 14.50 -19.72
N LYS A 68 -15.31 13.74 -18.64
CA LYS A 68 -14.00 13.16 -18.34
C LYS A 68 -13.46 12.34 -19.51
N TYR A 69 -14.25 11.39 -20.00
CA TYR A 69 -13.83 10.48 -21.07
C TYR A 69 -13.89 11.14 -22.44
N GLY A 70 -14.81 12.09 -22.65
CA GLY A 70 -14.99 12.80 -23.90
C GLY A 70 -13.77 13.65 -24.29
N ALA A 71 -13.05 14.18 -23.31
CA ALA A 71 -11.84 14.97 -23.49
C ALA A 71 -10.59 14.14 -23.87
N MET A 72 -10.62 12.81 -23.67
CA MET A 72 -9.48 11.92 -23.92
C MET A 72 -9.45 11.43 -25.37
N ASP A 73 -8.26 11.11 -25.87
CA ASP A 73 -8.13 10.37 -27.13
C ASP A 73 -8.76 8.96 -27.02
N ILE A 74 -9.01 8.29 -28.14
CA ILE A 74 -9.73 7.01 -28.13
C ILE A 74 -9.00 5.90 -27.36
N GLY A 75 -7.67 5.86 -27.41
CA GLY A 75 -6.85 4.84 -26.75
C GLY A 75 -6.78 5.09 -25.25
N GLU A 76 -6.48 6.32 -24.86
CA GLU A 76 -6.48 6.76 -23.47
C GLU A 76 -7.85 6.59 -22.82
N ARG A 77 -8.92 6.93 -23.55
CA ARG A 77 -10.30 6.75 -23.10
C ARG A 77 -10.61 5.28 -22.82
N ALA A 78 -10.30 4.40 -23.77
CA ALA A 78 -10.53 2.97 -23.60
C ALA A 78 -9.74 2.43 -22.40
N TYR A 79 -8.46 2.79 -22.29
CA TYR A 79 -7.60 2.38 -21.17
C TYR A 79 -8.16 2.82 -19.82
N ASN A 80 -8.52 4.10 -19.67
CA ASN A 80 -9.04 4.64 -18.42
C ASN A 80 -10.39 4.02 -18.03
N ILE A 81 -11.28 3.79 -19.00
CA ILE A 81 -12.55 3.08 -18.75
C ILE A 81 -12.27 1.67 -18.23
N LEU A 82 -11.33 0.94 -18.83
CA LEU A 82 -10.98 -0.41 -18.41
C LEU A 82 -10.35 -0.43 -17.00
N ILE A 83 -9.57 0.58 -16.64
CA ILE A 83 -9.04 0.76 -15.28
C ILE A 83 -10.15 1.07 -14.28
N ASP A 84 -11.01 2.05 -14.57
CA ASP A 84 -12.07 2.50 -13.66
C ASP A 84 -13.10 1.38 -13.43
N LEU A 85 -13.37 0.57 -14.46
CA LEU A 85 -14.18 -0.65 -14.34
C LEU A 85 -13.43 -1.79 -13.66
N GLY A 86 -12.14 -1.67 -13.38
CA GLY A 86 -11.32 -2.73 -12.78
C GLY A 86 -11.21 -3.98 -13.65
N ILE A 87 -11.29 -3.83 -14.97
CA ILE A 87 -11.04 -4.93 -15.94
C ILE A 87 -9.54 -5.16 -16.08
N ILE A 88 -8.77 -4.06 -16.05
CA ILE A 88 -7.31 -4.10 -16.01
C ILE A 88 -6.79 -3.37 -14.77
N VAL A 89 -5.56 -3.67 -14.39
CA VAL A 89 -4.89 -3.07 -13.25
C VAL A 89 -3.60 -2.42 -13.75
N SER A 90 -3.34 -1.19 -13.32
CA SER A 90 -2.03 -0.58 -13.51
C SER A 90 -1.06 -1.21 -12.51
N SER A 91 -0.07 -1.94 -13.03
CA SER A 91 1.03 -2.44 -12.21
C SER A 91 1.97 -1.29 -11.85
N PRO A 92 2.60 -1.32 -10.67
CA PRO A 92 3.68 -0.40 -10.35
C PRO A 92 4.81 -0.50 -11.37
N ASP A 93 5.52 0.61 -11.59
CA ASP A 93 6.72 0.62 -12.42
C ASP A 93 7.81 -0.26 -11.78
N PRO A 94 8.28 -1.33 -12.45
CA PRO A 94 9.31 -2.21 -11.91
C PRO A 94 10.67 -1.51 -11.73
N ASP A 95 10.91 -0.41 -12.46
CA ASP A 95 12.14 0.38 -12.34
C ASP A 95 12.07 1.41 -11.20
N SER A 96 10.94 1.48 -10.48
CA SER A 96 10.78 2.38 -9.34
C SER A 96 11.62 1.92 -8.13
N PRO A 97 12.33 2.83 -7.42
CA PRO A 97 13.04 2.49 -6.19
C PRO A 97 12.12 2.02 -5.05
N ASP A 98 10.81 2.28 -5.18
CA ASP A 98 9.78 1.83 -4.24
C ASP A 98 9.07 0.52 -4.69
N TYR A 99 9.51 -0.08 -5.80
CA TYR A 99 9.00 -1.38 -6.26
C TYR A 99 9.44 -2.50 -5.29
N ASP A 100 8.50 -3.35 -4.88
CA ASP A 100 8.75 -4.46 -3.96
C ASP A 100 8.89 -5.76 -4.76
N ASP A 101 10.13 -6.09 -5.13
CA ASP A 101 10.50 -7.27 -5.91
C ASP A 101 10.59 -8.56 -5.05
N SER A 102 10.31 -8.47 -3.76
CA SER A 102 10.53 -9.57 -2.80
C SER A 102 9.68 -10.82 -3.05
N GLN A 103 8.69 -10.74 -3.94
CA GLN A 103 7.78 -11.84 -4.29
C GLN A 103 7.87 -12.24 -5.78
N ASP A 104 8.70 -11.57 -6.59
CA ASP A 104 8.72 -11.79 -8.05
C ASP A 104 9.36 -13.13 -8.43
N ASN A 105 10.25 -13.66 -7.59
CA ASN A 105 10.94 -14.94 -7.81
C ASN A 105 10.11 -16.19 -7.42
N GLU A 106 8.88 -16.04 -6.94
CA GLU A 106 8.08 -17.17 -6.43
C GLU A 106 7.56 -18.10 -7.54
N TYR A 107 7.57 -17.66 -8.81
CA TYR A 107 7.03 -18.42 -9.94
C TYR A 107 8.07 -19.13 -10.83
N THR A 108 9.35 -19.15 -10.45
CA THR A 108 10.44 -19.74 -11.27
C THR A 108 11.00 -21.08 -10.77
N ASN A 109 10.27 -21.83 -9.94
CA ASN A 109 10.65 -23.20 -9.52
C ASN A 109 9.75 -24.28 -10.14
#